data_AF-K9PZ52-F1
#
_entry.id   AF-K9PZ52-F1
#
_cell.length_a   1.000
_cell.length_b   1.000
_cell.length_c   1.000
_cell.angle_alpha   90.00
_cell.angle_beta   90.00
_cell.angle_gamma   90.00
#
_symmetry.space_group_name_H-M   'P 1'
#
loop_
_entity.id
_entity.type
_entity.pdbx_description
1 polymer ?
#
loop_
_entity_poly.entity_id
_entity_poly.type
_entity_poly.pdbx_seq_one_letter_code
_entity_poly.pdbx_strand_id
1 'polypeptide(L)'
;MWTITAEQLGDRQIKYRFLENGQTINFDTVLTLLQQNANFRALFIETLIEVPFQAFRWETPPLTKNTGDRPFECVVSDSPGLSRRPDQRTFRSHLEPPPSDQIAEFTNLGGDAWLIVPCAVAPPDSYVHLASFIRQAPTTQKHTLLKRMSKAVQEHLSEKPLWLSTAGGGVAWLHVRLDSFPKYYRYAPYKIFENK
;
A
#
# COMPACT_ATOMS: atom_id res chain seq x y z
N MET A 1 16.16 17.03 2.28
CA MET A 1 15.20 16.99 1.14
C MET A 1 15.19 15.57 0.62
N TRP A 2 14.01 14.97 0.43
CA TRP A 2 13.93 13.60 -0.07
C TRP A 2 13.99 13.56 -1.59
N THR A 3 14.60 12.51 -2.12
CA THR A 3 14.65 12.22 -3.56
C THR A 3 14.17 10.79 -3.80
N ILE A 4 13.78 10.49 -5.02
CA ILE A 4 13.25 9.17 -5.41
C ILE A 4 14.13 8.62 -6.53
N THR A 5 14.51 7.36 -6.42
CA THR A 5 15.05 6.62 -7.56
C THR A 5 14.02 5.61 -8.05
N ALA A 6 13.91 5.48 -9.36
CA ALA A 6 13.05 4.53 -10.04
C ALA A 6 13.91 3.61 -10.90
N GLU A 7 13.75 2.30 -10.72
CA GLU A 7 14.46 1.26 -11.45
C GLU A 7 13.43 0.43 -12.22
N GLN A 8 13.55 0.43 -13.55
CA GLN A 8 12.68 -0.34 -14.43
C GLN A 8 13.05 -1.83 -14.34
N LEU A 9 12.12 -2.69 -13.91
CA LEU A 9 12.30 -4.14 -13.81
C LEU A 9 11.58 -4.81 -14.99
N GLY A 10 12.16 -4.67 -16.20
CA GLY A 10 11.48 -5.03 -17.44
C GLY A 10 10.26 -4.15 -17.71
N ASP A 11 9.35 -4.56 -18.61
CA ASP A 11 8.35 -3.64 -19.16
C ASP A 11 7.14 -3.36 -18.24
N ARG A 12 6.96 -4.15 -17.18
CA ARG A 12 5.71 -4.17 -16.40
C ARG A 12 5.88 -3.86 -14.92
N GLN A 13 7.10 -3.56 -14.49
CA GLN A 13 7.40 -3.36 -13.07
C GLN A 13 8.40 -2.21 -12.90
N ILE A 14 8.16 -1.40 -11.87
CA ILE A 14 9.06 -0.31 -11.48
C ILE A 14 9.32 -0.45 -9.99
N LYS A 15 10.59 -0.43 -9.60
CA LYS A 15 11.02 -0.40 -8.21
C LYS A 15 11.37 1.02 -7.81
N TYR A 16 10.84 1.46 -6.68
CA TYR A 16 11.12 2.77 -6.11
C TYR A 16 11.91 2.65 -4.82
N ARG A 17 12.86 3.57 -4.64
CA ARG A 17 13.54 3.82 -3.35
C ARG A 17 13.43 5.30 -3.02
N PHE A 18 13.28 5.59 -1.74
CA PHE A 18 13.25 6.95 -1.21
C PHE A 18 14.59 7.23 -0.53
N LEU A 19 15.18 8.38 -0.82
CA LEU A 19 16.51 8.74 -0.37
C LEU A 19 16.47 10.03 0.43
N GLU A 20 17.29 10.10 1.47
CA GLU A 20 17.64 11.32 2.19
C GLU A 20 19.16 11.49 2.15
N ASN A 21 19.64 12.67 1.74
CA ASN A 21 21.08 12.95 1.61
C ASN A 21 21.83 11.92 0.73
N GLY A 22 21.17 11.41 -0.32
CA GLY A 22 21.75 10.43 -1.24
C GLY A 22 21.77 8.98 -0.73
N GLN A 23 21.22 8.70 0.45
CA GLN A 23 21.13 7.34 1.01
C GLN A 23 19.68 6.89 1.10
N THR A 24 19.41 5.62 0.78
CA THR A 24 18.06 5.07 0.93
C THR A 24 17.66 5.02 2.40
N ILE A 25 16.54 5.66 2.73
CA ILE A 25 15.98 5.61 4.08
C ILE A 25 15.40 4.23 4.36
N ASN A 26 15.44 3.78 5.61
CA ASN A 26 14.97 2.46 6.00
C ASN A 26 13.45 2.40 6.23
N PHE A 27 12.91 1.20 6.44
CA PHE A 27 11.48 0.98 6.68
C PHE A 27 10.97 1.74 7.90
N ASP A 28 11.68 1.73 9.03
CA ASP A 28 11.25 2.42 10.25
C ASP A 28 11.12 3.93 10.03
N THR A 29 12.07 4.51 9.29
CA THR A 29 12.05 5.92 8.91
C THR A 29 10.86 6.21 8.00
N VAL A 30 10.63 5.40 6.96
CA VAL A 30 9.48 5.58 6.05
C VAL A 30 8.15 5.45 6.80
N LEU A 31 7.97 4.43 7.64
CA LEU A 31 6.75 4.24 8.42
C LEU A 31 6.52 5.41 9.39
N THR A 32 7.56 5.95 10.01
CA THR A 32 7.48 7.12 10.89
C THR A 32 7.11 8.38 10.11
N LEU A 33 7.78 8.63 8.97
CA LEU A 33 7.50 9.80 8.12
C LEU A 33 6.10 9.75 7.52
N LEU A 34 5.61 8.58 7.11
CA LEU A 34 4.22 8.42 6.64
C LEU A 34 3.21 8.78 7.73
N GLN A 35 3.49 8.51 9.01
CA GLN A 35 2.60 8.91 10.11
C GLN A 35 2.67 10.40 10.44
N GLN A 36 3.89 10.95 10.50
CA GLN A 36 4.14 12.22 11.17
C GLN A 36 4.40 13.40 10.21
N ASN A 37 4.85 13.12 8.98
CA ASN A 37 5.30 14.15 8.06
C ASN A 37 4.37 14.30 6.83
N ALA A 38 3.66 15.42 6.76
CA ALA A 38 2.73 15.69 5.65
C ALA A 38 3.45 15.85 4.30
N ASN A 39 4.63 16.46 4.28
CA ASN A 39 5.41 16.69 3.06
C ASN A 39 5.94 15.36 2.50
N PHE A 40 6.40 14.45 3.36
CA PHE A 40 6.81 13.13 2.92
C PHE A 40 5.64 12.32 2.35
N ARG A 41 4.46 12.38 2.99
CA ARG A 41 3.25 11.77 2.42
C ARG A 41 2.89 12.38 1.07
N ALA A 42 3.00 13.70 0.90
CA ALA A 42 2.70 14.35 -0.37
C ALA A 42 3.65 13.85 -1.47
N LEU A 43 4.95 13.80 -1.20
CA LEU A 43 5.94 13.22 -2.10
C LEU A 43 5.63 11.76 -2.46
N PHE A 44 5.26 10.94 -1.47
CA PHE A 44 4.89 9.54 -1.69
C PHE A 44 3.65 9.40 -2.58
N ILE A 45 2.63 10.24 -2.35
CA ILE A 45 1.41 10.32 -3.17
C ILE A 45 1.75 10.71 -4.60
N GLU A 46 2.55 11.78 -4.79
CA GLU A 46 3.00 12.25 -6.11
C GLU A 46 3.76 11.16 -6.86
N THR A 47 4.67 10.46 -6.19
CA THR A 47 5.42 9.33 -6.77
C THR A 47 4.47 8.28 -7.37
N LEU A 48 3.40 7.95 -6.66
CA LEU A 48 2.42 6.95 -7.10
C LEU A 48 1.45 7.47 -8.17
N ILE A 49 1.18 8.79 -8.19
CA ILE A 49 0.38 9.42 -9.25
C ILE A 49 1.11 9.31 -10.60
N GLU A 50 2.42 9.56 -10.59
CA GLU A 50 3.30 9.56 -11.78
C GLU A 50 3.63 8.17 -12.34
N VAL A 51 3.20 7.09 -11.67
CA VAL A 51 3.34 5.73 -12.21
C VAL A 51 2.60 5.64 -13.55
N PRO A 52 3.25 5.20 -14.65
CA PRO A 52 2.66 5.28 -16.00
C PRO A 52 1.57 4.23 -16.28
N PHE A 53 1.33 3.30 -15.35
CA PHE A 53 0.37 2.22 -15.53
C PHE A 53 -1.07 2.71 -15.28
N GLN A 54 -2.01 2.31 -16.12
CA GLN A 54 -3.44 2.62 -15.94
C GLN A 54 -3.93 2.12 -14.58
N ALA A 55 -3.59 0.88 -14.24
CA ALA A 55 -3.86 0.28 -12.94
C ALA A 55 -2.64 -0.55 -12.53
N PHE A 56 -2.29 -0.49 -11.24
CA PHE A 56 -1.13 -1.20 -10.72
C PHE A 56 -1.39 -1.75 -9.32
N ARG A 57 -0.61 -2.77 -8.98
CA ARG A 57 -0.42 -3.26 -7.62
C ARG A 57 0.82 -2.62 -7.04
N TRP A 58 0.83 -2.43 -5.73
CA TRP A 58 1.98 -1.96 -4.98
C TRP A 58 2.31 -2.97 -3.88
N GLU A 59 3.59 -3.25 -3.66
CA GLU A 59 4.07 -4.24 -2.69
C GLU A 59 5.47 -3.88 -2.17
N THR A 60 5.75 -4.27 -0.93
CA THR A 60 7.09 -4.13 -0.30
C THR A 60 7.69 -5.50 0.02
N PRO A 61 9.01 -5.60 0.23
CA PRO A 61 9.60 -6.73 0.94
C PRO A 61 8.83 -7.10 2.22
N PRO A 62 8.85 -8.38 2.63
CA PRO A 62 8.31 -8.80 3.92
C PRO A 62 9.03 -8.12 5.09
N LEU A 63 8.25 -7.80 6.12
CA LEU A 63 8.73 -7.13 7.32
C LEU A 63 8.55 -8.01 8.55
N THR A 64 9.51 -7.97 9.46
CA THR A 64 9.36 -8.41 10.85
C THR A 64 9.70 -7.24 11.76
N LYS A 65 9.52 -7.41 13.07
CA LYS A 65 9.96 -6.41 14.05
C LYS A 65 11.49 -6.15 14.03
N ASN A 66 12.28 -7.04 13.41
CA ASN A 66 13.74 -6.96 13.35
C ASN A 66 14.25 -6.52 11.96
N THR A 67 13.38 -6.14 11.02
CA THR A 67 13.79 -5.75 9.65
C THR A 67 13.51 -4.29 9.32
N GLY A 68 13.18 -3.48 10.33
CA GLY A 68 12.86 -2.07 10.18
C GLY A 68 14.04 -1.22 9.70
N ASP A 69 15.27 -1.66 9.98
CA ASP A 69 16.53 -1.03 9.57
C ASP A 69 16.91 -1.30 8.11
N ARG A 70 16.25 -2.25 7.44
CA ARG A 70 16.49 -2.55 6.02
C ARG A 70 16.15 -1.34 5.13
N PRO A 71 16.92 -1.08 4.07
CA PRO A 71 16.60 -0.04 3.11
C PRO A 71 15.17 -0.20 2.56
N PHE A 72 14.39 0.89 2.58
CA PHE A 72 13.04 0.87 2.05
C PHE A 72 13.08 0.76 0.52
N GLU A 73 12.33 -0.21 0.01
CA GLU A 73 11.97 -0.27 -1.40
C GLU A 73 10.52 -0.76 -1.56
N CYS A 74 9.90 -0.35 -2.65
CA CYS A 74 8.61 -0.89 -3.06
C CYS A 74 8.58 -1.11 -4.57
N VAL A 75 7.75 -2.05 -5.02
CA VAL A 75 7.53 -2.33 -6.43
C VAL A 75 6.10 -2.03 -6.79
N VAL A 76 5.90 -1.36 -7.92
CA VAL A 76 4.60 -1.31 -8.61
C VAL A 76 4.62 -2.26 -9.80
N SER A 77 3.54 -3.02 -9.97
CA SER A 77 3.37 -3.95 -11.09
C SER A 77 2.14 -3.57 -11.90
N ASP A 78 2.30 -3.41 -13.22
CA ASP A 78 1.22 -3.15 -14.16
C ASP A 78 0.16 -4.25 -14.08
N SER A 79 -1.10 -3.85 -13.91
CA SER A 79 -2.22 -4.77 -13.69
C SER A 79 -3.52 -4.18 -14.25
N PRO A 80 -3.64 -4.01 -15.58
CA PRO A 80 -4.79 -3.34 -16.21
C PRO A 80 -6.11 -4.08 -15.94
N GLY A 81 -6.07 -5.39 -15.70
CA GLY A 81 -7.25 -6.18 -15.32
C GLY A 81 -7.86 -5.81 -13.96
N LEU A 82 -7.24 -4.92 -13.18
CA LEU A 82 -7.86 -4.34 -11.99
C LEU A 82 -8.95 -3.32 -12.33
N SER A 83 -8.89 -2.67 -13.50
CA SER A 83 -9.88 -1.68 -13.92
C SER A 83 -11.18 -2.38 -14.31
N ARG A 84 -12.09 -2.48 -13.36
CA ARG A 84 -13.40 -3.13 -13.48
C ARG A 84 -14.44 -2.37 -12.68
N ARG A 85 -15.71 -2.78 -12.78
CA ARG A 85 -16.80 -2.16 -12.04
C ARG A 85 -16.53 -2.19 -10.52
N PRO A 86 -16.66 -1.07 -9.80
CA PRO A 86 -16.48 -1.03 -8.35
C PRO A 86 -17.41 -2.00 -7.61
N ASP A 87 -16.86 -2.74 -6.65
CA ASP A 87 -17.62 -3.60 -5.76
C ASP A 87 -17.92 -2.89 -4.44
N GLN A 88 -19.11 -2.28 -4.38
CA GLN A 88 -19.59 -1.56 -3.20
C GLN A 88 -20.26 -2.48 -2.16
N ARG A 89 -20.40 -3.78 -2.44
CA ARG A 89 -21.18 -4.70 -1.60
C ARG A 89 -20.30 -5.48 -0.64
N THR A 90 -19.17 -5.97 -1.10
CA THR A 90 -18.35 -6.94 -0.34
C THR A 90 -17.90 -6.40 1.02
N PHE A 91 -17.47 -5.14 1.09
CA PHE A 91 -17.03 -4.52 2.36
C PHE A 91 -18.10 -3.68 3.04
N ARG A 92 -19.34 -3.67 2.55
CA ARG A 92 -20.38 -2.73 3.00
C ARG A 92 -20.57 -2.73 4.52
N SER A 93 -20.66 -3.91 5.14
CA SER A 93 -20.84 -4.05 6.60
C SER A 93 -19.67 -3.51 7.44
N HIS A 94 -18.50 -3.32 6.84
CA HIS A 94 -17.33 -2.73 7.50
C HIS A 94 -17.18 -1.22 7.22
N LEU A 95 -17.84 -0.72 6.17
CA LEU A 95 -17.76 0.67 5.74
C LEU A 95 -18.98 1.51 6.18
N GLU A 96 -20.05 0.87 6.66
CA GLU A 96 -21.30 1.50 7.11
C GLU A 96 -21.63 1.07 8.55
N PRO A 97 -21.72 2.00 9.52
CA PRO A 97 -21.38 3.42 9.42
C PRO A 97 -19.87 3.62 9.23
N PRO A 98 -19.43 4.68 8.51
CA PRO A 98 -18.01 4.91 8.30
C PRO A 98 -17.33 5.33 9.62
N PRO A 99 -16.08 4.89 9.86
CA PRO A 99 -15.26 5.46 10.92
C PRO A 99 -15.04 6.97 10.66
N SER A 100 -14.74 7.72 11.73
CA SER A 100 -14.64 9.19 11.68
C SER A 100 -13.59 9.70 10.68
N ASP A 101 -12.52 8.93 10.47
CA ASP A 101 -11.44 9.25 9.53
C ASP A 101 -11.58 8.52 8.18
N GLN A 102 -12.71 7.84 7.94
CA GLN A 102 -13.11 7.27 6.65
C GLN A 102 -12.19 6.14 6.14
N ILE A 103 -11.39 5.55 7.03
CA ILE A 103 -10.57 4.37 6.75
C ILE A 103 -10.96 3.26 7.73
N ALA A 104 -11.56 2.19 7.22
CA ALA A 104 -11.90 1.01 7.99
C ALA A 104 -10.71 0.05 8.07
N GLU A 105 -10.60 -0.66 9.20
CA GLU A 105 -9.61 -1.70 9.42
C GLU A 105 -10.27 -2.94 10.01
N PHE A 106 -10.00 -4.11 9.42
CA PHE A 106 -10.61 -5.37 9.84
C PHE A 106 -9.87 -6.58 9.26
N THR A 107 -10.00 -7.72 9.93
CA THR A 107 -9.52 -9.01 9.42
C THR A 107 -10.37 -9.48 8.25
N ASN A 108 -9.76 -10.03 7.21
CA ASN A 108 -10.49 -10.63 6.10
C ASN A 108 -11.24 -11.91 6.52
N LEU A 109 -12.18 -12.37 5.67
CA LEU A 109 -12.99 -13.56 5.94
C LEU A 109 -12.17 -14.83 6.25
N GLY A 110 -11.00 -14.97 5.62
CA GLY A 110 -10.12 -16.12 5.82
C GLY A 110 -9.25 -16.06 7.08
N GLY A 111 -9.25 -14.94 7.81
CA GLY A 111 -8.43 -14.78 9.01
C GLY A 111 -6.92 -14.63 8.76
N ASP A 112 -6.49 -14.55 7.50
CA ASP A 112 -5.08 -14.60 7.10
C ASP A 112 -4.48 -13.23 6.74
N ALA A 113 -5.30 -12.18 6.73
CA ALA A 113 -4.88 -10.81 6.44
C ALA A 113 -5.65 -9.75 7.24
N TRP A 114 -4.94 -8.72 7.67
CA TRP A 114 -5.53 -7.46 8.12
C TRP A 114 -5.70 -6.53 6.93
N LEU A 115 -6.89 -5.98 6.76
CA LEU A 115 -7.26 -5.10 5.64
C LEU A 115 -7.42 -3.67 6.11
N ILE A 116 -6.87 -2.73 5.36
CA ILE A 116 -7.11 -1.29 5.53
C ILE A 116 -7.82 -0.79 4.26
N VAL A 117 -9.03 -0.27 4.43
CA VAL A 117 -9.99 -0.05 3.33
C VAL A 117 -10.58 1.35 3.42
N PRO A 118 -10.41 2.21 2.40
CA PRO A 118 -11.06 3.52 2.39
C PRO A 118 -12.57 3.40 2.14
N CYS A 119 -13.34 4.22 2.88
CA CYS A 119 -14.77 4.42 2.66
C CYS A 119 -15.01 5.27 1.40
N ALA A 120 -16.20 5.11 0.80
CA ALA A 120 -16.61 5.89 -0.36
C ALA A 120 -17.04 7.31 0.05
N VAL A 121 -16.18 8.31 -0.21
CA VAL A 121 -16.48 9.74 -0.02
C VAL A 121 -16.30 10.56 -1.32
N ALA A 122 -16.12 9.84 -2.43
CA ALA A 122 -15.99 10.34 -3.79
C ALA A 122 -16.70 9.32 -4.73
N PRO A 123 -16.76 9.55 -6.06
CA PRO A 123 -17.34 8.57 -6.97
C PRO A 123 -16.74 7.16 -6.76
N PRO A 124 -17.55 6.08 -6.81
CA PRO A 124 -17.07 4.72 -6.56
C PRO A 124 -15.88 4.28 -7.43
N ASP A 125 -15.75 4.82 -8.64
CA ASP A 125 -14.64 4.53 -9.56
C ASP A 125 -13.28 4.95 -9.00
N SER A 126 -13.25 5.95 -8.10
CA SER A 126 -12.06 6.34 -7.36
C SER A 126 -11.53 5.22 -6.45
N TYR A 127 -12.35 4.23 -6.11
CA TYR A 127 -11.99 3.23 -5.10
C TYR A 127 -11.69 1.85 -5.69
N VAL A 128 -11.72 1.65 -7.01
CA VAL A 128 -11.57 0.31 -7.61
C VAL A 128 -10.23 -0.35 -7.29
N HIS A 129 -9.14 0.42 -7.34
CA HIS A 129 -7.76 0.00 -7.09
C HIS A 129 -6.89 1.19 -6.70
N LEU A 130 -5.63 0.92 -6.32
CA LEU A 130 -4.71 1.96 -5.80
C LEU A 130 -4.51 3.11 -6.78
N ALA A 131 -4.29 2.82 -8.07
CA ALA A 131 -4.06 3.87 -9.06
C ALA A 131 -5.25 4.85 -9.21
N SER A 132 -6.50 4.36 -9.25
CA SER A 132 -7.68 5.23 -9.27
C SER A 132 -7.77 6.05 -7.98
N PHE A 133 -7.54 5.41 -6.83
CA PHE A 133 -7.62 6.09 -5.54
C PHE A 133 -6.59 7.20 -5.42
N ILE A 134 -5.32 6.93 -5.72
CA ILE A 134 -4.26 7.91 -5.56
C ILE A 134 -4.38 9.07 -6.54
N ARG A 135 -5.00 8.86 -7.71
CA ARG A 135 -5.24 9.91 -8.71
C ARG A 135 -6.52 10.71 -8.44
N GLN A 136 -7.60 10.09 -7.92
CA GLN A 136 -8.94 10.67 -7.95
C GLN A 136 -9.58 10.91 -6.57
N ALA A 137 -9.17 10.20 -5.53
CA ALA A 137 -9.76 10.38 -4.19
C ALA A 137 -9.41 11.76 -3.59
N PRO A 138 -10.11 12.21 -2.53
CA PRO A 138 -9.75 13.45 -1.83
C PRO A 138 -8.35 13.36 -1.21
N THR A 139 -7.55 14.43 -1.31
CA THR A 139 -6.17 14.48 -0.80
C THR A 139 -6.09 14.12 0.68
N THR A 140 -7.00 14.65 1.51
CA THR A 140 -7.07 14.31 2.94
C THR A 140 -7.21 12.80 3.17
N GLN A 141 -8.05 12.11 2.38
CA GLN A 141 -8.24 10.67 2.51
C GLN A 141 -7.01 9.88 2.08
N LYS A 142 -6.28 10.31 1.04
CA LYS A 142 -5.00 9.71 0.64
C LYS A 142 -3.97 9.76 1.76
N HIS A 143 -3.85 10.93 2.41
CA HIS A 143 -2.97 11.07 3.56
C HIS A 143 -3.41 10.19 4.73
N THR A 144 -4.70 10.14 5.04
CA THR A 144 -5.22 9.30 6.13
C THR A 144 -4.95 7.82 5.85
N LEU A 145 -5.17 7.33 4.62
CA LEU A 145 -4.87 5.94 4.26
C LEU A 145 -3.40 5.61 4.52
N LEU A 146 -2.47 6.46 4.08
CA LEU A 146 -1.03 6.24 4.30
C LEU A 146 -0.67 6.23 5.80
N LYS A 147 -1.25 7.15 6.59
CA LYS A 147 -1.06 7.17 8.05
C LYS A 147 -1.55 5.88 8.69
N ARG A 148 -2.79 5.47 8.39
CA ARG A 148 -3.42 4.26 8.94
C ARG A 148 -2.65 3.01 8.53
N MET A 149 -2.24 2.91 7.27
CA MET A 149 -1.38 1.83 6.79
C MET A 149 -0.08 1.75 7.59
N SER A 150 0.66 2.85 7.72
CA SER A 150 1.95 2.83 8.43
C SER A 150 1.80 2.48 9.92
N LYS A 151 0.74 2.95 10.57
CA LYS A 151 0.42 2.60 11.96
C LYS A 151 0.06 1.12 12.09
N ALA A 152 -0.84 0.62 11.24
CA ALA A 152 -1.26 -0.77 11.24
C ALA A 152 -0.07 -1.71 11.00
N VAL A 153 0.85 -1.36 10.11
CA VAL A 153 2.08 -2.16 9.89
C VAL A 153 2.86 -2.29 11.19
N GLN A 154 3.16 -1.18 11.88
CA GLN A 154 3.92 -1.20 13.14
C GLN A 154 3.21 -2.00 14.23
N GLU A 155 1.88 -1.89 14.34
CA GLU A 155 1.08 -2.64 15.32
C GLU A 155 1.04 -4.16 15.06
N HIS A 156 1.26 -4.59 13.81
CA HIS A 156 1.21 -6.00 13.40
C HIS A 156 2.58 -6.63 13.16
N LEU A 157 3.68 -5.89 13.33
CA LEU A 157 5.02 -6.47 13.25
C LEU A 157 5.21 -7.51 14.36
N SER A 158 5.78 -8.65 13.99
CA SER A 158 6.11 -9.75 14.90
C SER A 158 7.42 -10.40 14.48
N GLU A 159 7.79 -11.53 15.08
CA GLU A 159 8.91 -12.36 14.59
C GLU A 159 8.59 -13.03 13.25
N LYS A 160 7.30 -13.21 12.92
CA LYS A 160 6.87 -13.79 11.65
C LYS A 160 6.83 -12.70 10.57
N PRO A 161 7.19 -13.04 9.32
CA PRO A 161 7.11 -12.10 8.20
C PRO A 161 5.67 -11.64 7.95
N LEU A 162 5.55 -10.34 7.72
CA LEU A 162 4.34 -9.62 7.35
C LEU A 162 4.50 -9.11 5.93
N TRP A 163 3.56 -9.46 5.05
CA TRP A 163 3.57 -9.03 3.66
C TRP A 163 2.61 -7.87 3.43
N LEU A 164 3.16 -6.70 3.13
CA LEU A 164 2.43 -5.47 2.87
C LEU A 164 2.23 -5.24 1.36
N SER A 165 0.97 -5.22 0.92
CA SER A 165 0.64 -5.01 -0.49
C SER A 165 -0.73 -4.38 -0.70
N THR A 166 -1.04 -4.01 -1.95
CA THR A 166 -2.42 -3.77 -2.40
C THR A 166 -2.87 -4.89 -3.33
N ALA A 167 -4.08 -5.41 -3.10
CA ALA A 167 -4.71 -6.34 -4.02
C ALA A 167 -5.87 -5.69 -4.79
N GLY A 168 -6.82 -6.50 -5.25
CA GLY A 168 -7.92 -6.07 -6.10
C GLY A 168 -8.37 -7.11 -7.14
N GLY A 169 -7.82 -8.32 -7.12
CA GLY A 169 -8.19 -9.40 -8.06
C GLY A 169 -9.55 -10.04 -7.75
N GLY A 170 -9.86 -10.24 -6.45
CA GLY A 170 -11.15 -10.79 -6.01
C GLY A 170 -12.21 -9.71 -5.85
N VAL A 171 -11.94 -8.69 -5.02
CA VAL A 171 -12.84 -7.56 -4.74
C VAL A 171 -12.39 -6.29 -5.46
N ALA A 172 -13.30 -5.63 -6.18
CA ALA A 172 -13.03 -4.43 -6.97
C ALA A 172 -13.16 -3.16 -6.14
N TRP A 173 -12.42 -3.15 -5.03
CA TRP A 173 -12.37 -2.05 -4.08
C TRP A 173 -10.99 -2.05 -3.46
N LEU A 174 -10.34 -0.89 -3.33
CA LEU A 174 -9.00 -0.76 -2.80
C LEU A 174 -8.98 -1.32 -1.38
N HIS A 175 -8.02 -2.19 -1.13
CA HIS A 175 -7.68 -2.65 0.20
C HIS A 175 -6.17 -2.84 0.25
N VAL A 176 -5.54 -2.14 1.18
CA VAL A 176 -4.18 -2.47 1.60
C VAL A 176 -4.27 -3.72 2.47
N ARG A 177 -3.30 -4.62 2.30
CA ARG A 177 -3.27 -5.91 2.96
C ARG A 177 -1.98 -6.09 3.71
N LEU A 178 -2.12 -6.57 4.94
CA LEU A 178 -1.06 -7.08 5.78
C LEU A 178 -1.31 -8.57 5.90
N ASP A 179 -0.72 -9.35 5.01
CA ASP A 179 -0.93 -10.80 4.90
C ASP A 179 0.13 -11.57 5.69
N SER A 180 -0.28 -12.73 6.21
CA SER A 180 0.63 -13.71 6.84
C SER A 180 1.42 -14.57 5.84
N PHE A 181 1.12 -14.46 4.54
CA PHE A 181 1.85 -15.08 3.43
C PHE A 181 1.60 -14.32 2.11
N PRO A 182 2.51 -14.37 1.12
CA PRO A 182 2.50 -13.49 -0.05
C PRO A 182 1.53 -13.93 -1.17
N LYS A 183 0.26 -14.19 -0.84
CA LYS A 183 -0.74 -14.77 -1.77
C LYS A 183 -0.92 -13.98 -3.07
N TYR A 184 -0.84 -12.65 -3.01
CA TYR A 184 -1.17 -11.75 -4.12
C TYR A 184 0.05 -11.06 -4.74
N TYR A 185 1.25 -11.41 -4.29
CA TYR A 185 2.48 -10.77 -4.72
C TYR A 185 2.78 -11.08 -6.19
N ARG A 186 3.29 -10.09 -6.92
CA ARG A 186 3.68 -10.21 -8.33
C ARG A 186 5.19 -10.24 -8.52
N TYR A 187 5.93 -9.51 -7.70
CA TYR A 187 7.38 -9.51 -7.71
C TYR A 187 7.92 -10.70 -6.91
N ALA A 188 8.44 -11.70 -7.63
CA ALA A 188 8.89 -12.96 -7.05
C ALA A 188 9.92 -12.81 -5.91
N PRO A 189 10.90 -11.88 -5.98
CA PRO A 189 11.86 -11.70 -4.89
C PRO A 189 11.25 -11.33 -3.53
N TYR A 190 10.05 -10.74 -3.49
CA TYR A 190 9.39 -10.42 -2.22
C TYR A 190 8.56 -11.58 -1.64
N LYS A 191 8.44 -12.70 -2.36
CA LYS A 191 7.73 -13.88 -1.85
C LYS A 191 8.58 -14.72 -0.89
N ILE A 192 9.89 -14.52 -0.91
CA ILE A 192 10.85 -15.28 -0.13
C ILE A 192 11.23 -14.44 1.09
N PHE A 193 11.17 -15.05 2.27
CA PHE A 193 11.73 -14.48 3.49
C PHE A 193 12.92 -15.33 3.93
N GLU A 194 14.12 -14.81 3.70
CA GLU A 194 15.34 -15.37 4.27
C GLU A 194 15.68 -14.60 5.55
N ASN A 195 15.84 -15.33 6.66
CA ASN A 195 16.52 -14.81 7.84
C ASN A 195 17.99 -14.57 7.45
N LYS A 196 18.31 -13.36 7.01
CA LYS A 196 19.68 -12.86 7.01
C LYS A 196 19.92 -12.13 8.31
#